data_AF-A0A5B0P826-F1
#
_entry.id   AF-A0A5B0P826-F1
#
_cell.length_a   1.000
_cell.length_b   1.000
_cell.length_c   1.000
_cell.angle_alpha   90.00
_cell.angle_beta   90.00
_cell.angle_gamma   90.00
#
_symmetry.space_group_name_H-M   'P 1'
#
loop_
_entity.id
_entity.type
_entity.pdbx_description
1 polymer ?
#
loop_
_entity_poly.entity_id
_entity_poly.type
_entity_poly.pdbx_seq_one_letter_code
_entity_poly.pdbx_strand_id
1 'polypeptide(L)'
;MNGCLSGLTSLRKLILTGNPLQTHAKKDRQTGLHNYLFKVVRRFPSLEVLDGEAIDPAMKVTIVATVAAAPNRSQSMVKEDMMAKPPDTLPIGI
;
A
#
# COMPACT_ATOMS: atom_id res chain seq x y z
N MET A 1 2.49 23.21 -8.21
CA MET A 1 1.13 22.75 -7.89
C MET A 1 1.24 21.31 -7.41
N ASN A 2 1.26 21.09 -6.09
CA ASN A 2 1.30 19.75 -5.51
C ASN A 2 -0.09 19.16 -5.70
N GLY A 3 -0.26 18.36 -6.76
CA GLY A 3 -1.51 17.68 -7.04
C GLY A 3 -1.97 16.94 -5.79
N CYS A 4 -3.23 17.14 -5.40
CA CYS A 4 -3.85 16.44 -4.29
C CYS A 4 -3.77 14.92 -4.53
N LEU A 5 -2.70 14.29 -4.04
CA LEU A 5 -2.67 12.87 -3.71
C LEU A 5 -3.45 12.66 -2.40
N SER A 6 -4.58 13.35 -2.23
CA SER A 6 -5.53 13.09 -1.15
C SER A 6 -6.19 11.75 -1.49
N GLY A 7 -5.54 10.66 -1.08
CA GLY A 7 -6.14 9.34 -1.14
C GLY A 7 -7.55 9.40 -0.53
N LEU A 8 -8.46 8.57 -1.03
CA LEU A 8 -9.84 8.47 -0.52
C LEU A 8 -9.86 7.80 0.86
N THR A 9 -9.14 8.38 1.82
CA THR A 9 -8.95 7.86 3.18
C THR A 9 -10.25 7.83 3.97
N SER A 10 -11.22 8.67 3.61
CA SER A 10 -12.56 8.75 4.23
C SER A 10 -13.66 8.01 3.46
N LEU A 11 -13.30 7.21 2.44
CA LEU A 11 -14.29 6.46 1.65
C LEU A 11 -14.99 5.42 2.53
N ARG A 12 -16.31 5.51 2.66
CA ARG A 12 -17.12 4.58 3.47
C ARG A 12 -17.83 3.51 2.66
N LYS A 13 -18.19 3.78 1.40
CA LYS A 13 -18.90 2.83 0.54
C LYS A 13 -18.21 2.73 -0.82
N LEU A 14 -18.10 1.50 -1.33
CA LEU A 14 -17.47 1.22 -2.62
C LEU A 14 -18.25 0.12 -3.33
N ILE A 15 -18.49 0.30 -4.63
CA ILE A 15 -19.12 -0.69 -5.50
C ILE A 15 -18.15 -1.00 -6.64
N LEU A 16 -17.79 -2.27 -6.74
CA LEU A 16 -16.94 -2.87 -7.76
C LEU A 16 -17.65 -4.05 -8.45
N THR A 17 -18.95 -4.24 -8.23
CA THR A 17 -19.78 -5.20 -8.98
C THR A 17 -19.59 -5.03 -10.49
N GLY A 18 -19.36 -6.15 -11.19
CA GLY A 18 -19.06 -6.17 -12.62
C GLY A 18 -17.60 -5.88 -12.97
N ASN A 19 -16.76 -5.49 -12.00
CA ASN A 19 -15.33 -5.33 -12.22
C ASN A 19 -14.63 -6.71 -12.32
N PRO A 20 -13.71 -6.91 -13.28
CA PRO A 20 -12.96 -8.16 -13.39
C PRO A 20 -12.26 -8.58 -12.09
N LEU A 21 -11.81 -7.62 -11.27
CA LEU A 21 -11.20 -7.90 -9.97
C LEU A 21 -12.10 -8.73 -9.05
N GLN A 22 -13.41 -8.42 -9.03
CA GLN A 22 -14.39 -9.18 -8.26
C GLN A 22 -14.63 -10.56 -8.87
N THR A 23 -14.70 -10.65 -10.21
CA THR A 23 -14.93 -11.91 -10.92
C THR A 23 -13.76 -12.88 -10.73
N HIS A 24 -12.51 -12.40 -10.78
CA HIS A 24 -11.33 -13.22 -10.50
C HIS A 24 -11.33 -13.72 -9.06
N ALA A 25 -11.62 -12.85 -8.09
CA ALA A 25 -11.70 -13.23 -6.68
C ALA A 25 -12.74 -14.33 -6.42
N LYS A 26 -13.90 -14.26 -7.09
CA LYS A 26 -14.95 -15.29 -7.00
C LYS A 26 -14.52 -16.65 -7.58
N LYS A 27 -13.75 -16.65 -8.68
CA LYS A 27 -13.22 -17.89 -9.28
C LYS A 27 -12.26 -18.63 -8.33
N ASP A 28 -11.42 -17.87 -7.62
CA ASP A 28 -10.44 -18.38 -6.67
C ASP A 28 -11.06 -18.73 -5.28
N ARG A 29 -12.41 -18.71 -5.19
CA ARG A 29 -13.20 -19.06 -3.99
C ARG A 29 -12.77 -18.24 -2.75
N GLN A 30 -12.66 -18.91 -1.60
CA GLN A 30 -12.50 -18.29 -0.29
C GLN A 30 -11.19 -17.51 -0.17
N THR A 31 -10.08 -18.06 -0.69
CA THR A 31 -8.77 -17.38 -0.69
C THR A 31 -8.78 -16.14 -1.59
N GLY A 32 -9.42 -16.22 -2.75
CA GLY A 32 -9.59 -15.10 -3.67
C GLY A 32 -10.40 -13.96 -3.07
N LEU A 33 -11.55 -14.27 -2.47
CA LEU A 33 -12.41 -13.31 -1.79
C LEU A 33 -11.72 -12.66 -0.59
N HIS A 34 -10.96 -13.44 0.20
CA HIS A 34 -10.20 -12.91 1.32
C HIS A 34 -9.10 -11.93 0.86
N ASN A 35 -8.35 -12.30 -0.19
CA ASN A 35 -7.31 -11.43 -0.76
C ASN A 35 -7.89 -10.16 -1.39
N TYR A 36 -9.04 -10.28 -2.06
CA TYR A 36 -9.77 -9.13 -2.61
C TYR A 36 -10.16 -8.15 -1.50
N LEU A 37 -10.79 -8.65 -0.42
CA LEU A 37 -11.17 -7.82 0.72
C LEU A 37 -9.94 -7.20 1.40
N PHE A 38 -8.86 -7.97 1.60
CA PHE A 38 -7.59 -7.47 2.14
C PHE A 38 -7.05 -6.29 1.32
N LYS A 39 -6.98 -6.43 0.00
CA LYS A 39 -6.47 -5.38 -0.90
C LYS A 39 -7.35 -4.13 -0.86
N VAL A 40 -8.67 -4.29 -0.81
CA VAL A 40 -9.63 -3.17 -0.76
C VAL A 40 -9.50 -2.41 0.57
N VAL A 41 -9.56 -3.11 1.72
CA VAL A 41 -9.45 -2.51 3.05
C VAL A 41 -8.08 -1.86 3.27
N ARG A 42 -7.01 -2.49 2.77
CA ARG A 42 -5.66 -1.91 2.81
C ARG A 42 -5.60 -0.55 2.09
N ARG A 43 -6.31 -0.39 0.98
CA ARG A 43 -6.31 0.88 0.20
C ARG A 43 -7.29 1.90 0.77
N PHE A 44 -8.41 1.44 1.32
CA PHE A 44 -9.49 2.26 1.87
C PHE A 44 -9.79 1.83 3.32
N PRO A 45 -8.94 2.21 4.30
CA PRO A 45 -9.07 1.74 5.68
C PRO A 45 -10.36 2.21 6.36
N SER A 46 -11.00 3.29 5.89
CA SER A 46 -12.30 3.75 6.40
C SER A 46 -13.52 3.05 5.78
N LEU A 47 -13.33 2.11 4.85
CA LEU A 47 -14.44 1.46 4.15
C LEU A 47 -15.32 0.64 5.10
N GLU A 48 -16.62 0.79 4.98
CA GLU A 48 -17.64 0.12 5.80
C GLU A 48 -18.51 -0.84 4.96
N VAL A 49 -18.76 -0.48 3.69
CA VAL A 49 -19.62 -1.26 2.79
C VAL A 49 -18.91 -1.49 1.46
N LEU A 50 -18.87 -2.74 1.00
CA LEU A 50 -18.32 -3.18 -0.28
C LEU A 50 -19.38 -3.97 -1.06
N ASP A 51 -19.70 -3.53 -2.27
CA ASP A 51 -20.65 -4.23 -3.16
C ASP A 51 -22.06 -4.40 -2.56
N GLY A 52 -22.45 -3.54 -1.62
CA GLY A 52 -23.72 -3.59 -0.89
C GLY A 52 -23.66 -4.38 0.42
N GLU A 53 -22.56 -5.10 0.67
CA GLU A 53 -22.36 -5.91 1.87
C GLU A 53 -21.53 -5.15 2.92
N ALA A 54 -21.94 -5.27 4.20
CA ALA A 54 -21.18 -4.71 5.30
C ALA A 54 -19.89 -5.51 5.52
N ILE A 55 -18.77 -4.79 5.70
CA ILE A 55 -17.49 -5.42 6.03
C ILE A 55 -17.48 -5.74 7.52
N ASP A 56 -17.12 -6.98 7.86
CA ASP A 56 -16.96 -7.39 9.25
C ASP A 56 -15.93 -6.51 9.99
N PRO A 57 -16.32 -5.85 11.10
CA PRO A 57 -15.44 -4.95 11.83
C PRO A 57 -14.18 -5.61 12.38
N ALA A 58 -14.27 -6.85 12.88
CA ALA A 58 -13.14 -7.56 13.47
C ALA A 58 -12.10 -7.91 12.41
N MET A 59 -12.55 -8.39 11.26
CA MET A 59 -11.70 -8.67 10.10
C MET A 59 -11.04 -7.39 9.59
N LYS A 60 -11.79 -6.29 9.48
CA LYS A 60 -11.26 -4.98 9.07
C LYS A 60 -10.15 -4.49 10.01
N VAL A 61 -10.37 -4.55 11.32
CA VAL A 61 -9.37 -4.16 12.33
C VAL A 61 -8.10 -5.01 12.18
N THR A 62 -8.27 -6.31 12.00
CA THR A 62 -7.14 -7.24 11.80
C THR A 62 -6.31 -6.87 10.57
N ILE A 63 -6.96 -6.57 9.44
CA ILE A 63 -6.29 -6.16 8.20
C ILE A 63 -5.54 -4.84 8.40
N VAL A 64 -6.19 -3.83 9.00
CA VAL A 64 -5.59 -2.53 9.25
C VAL A 64 -4.38 -2.64 10.18
N ALA A 65 -4.48 -3.42 11.25
CA ALA A 65 -3.37 -3.69 12.16
C ALA A 65 -2.22 -4.41 11.45
N THR A 66 -2.51 -5.41 10.62
CA THR A 66 -1.51 -6.14 9.83
C THR A 66 -0.78 -5.21 8.85
N VAL A 67 -1.52 -4.30 8.19
CA VAL A 67 -0.94 -3.32 7.26
C VAL A 67 -0.06 -2.30 8.00
N ALA A 68 -0.47 -1.85 9.18
CA ALA A 68 0.30 -0.92 10.00
C ALA A 68 1.59 -1.56 10.56
N ALA A 69 1.57 -2.86 10.85
CA ALA A 69 2.72 -3.62 11.33
C ALA A 69 3.69 -4.04 10.21
N ALA A 70 3.28 -4.03 8.95
CA ALA A 70 4.15 -4.35 7.83
C ALA A 70 5.16 -3.21 7.60
N PRO A 71 6.48 -3.45 7.71
CA PRO A 71 7.47 -2.42 7.45
C PRO A 71 7.34 -1.95 6.00
N ASN A 72 7.26 -0.63 5.81
CA ASN A 72 7.16 0.04 4.52
C ASN A 72 8.22 -0.51 3.54
N ARG A 73 7.84 -1.44 2.65
CA ARG A 73 8.71 -1.95 1.57
C ARG A 73 8.88 -0.92 0.43
N SER A 74 8.63 0.35 0.71
CA SER A 74 8.68 1.43 -0.28
C SER A 74 9.25 2.70 0.32
N GLN A 75 10.42 2.58 0.93
CA GLN A 75 11.39 3.67 1.04
C GLN A 75 12.78 3.13 0.67
N SER A 76 12.93 2.62 -0.56
CA SER A 76 14.26 2.48 -1.14
C SER A 76 14.69 3.87 -1.64
N MET A 77 15.12 4.71 -0.70
CA MET A 77 15.85 5.92 -1.00
C MET A 77 17.32 5.51 -0.95
N VAL A 78 17.80 4.91 -2.04
CA VAL A 78 19.24 4.68 -2.22
C VAL A 78 19.86 6.06 -2.37
N LYS A 79 20.40 6.58 -1.29
CA LYS A 79 21.28 7.75 -1.28
C LYS A 79 22.70 7.22 -1.16
N GLU A 80 23.12 6.48 -2.17
CA GLU A 80 24.51 6.27 -2.56
C GLU A 80 24.57 6.93 -3.95
N ASP A 81 25.46 7.87 -4.25
CA ASP A 81 26.88 7.79 -4.01
C ASP A 81 27.47 9.16 -4.36
N MET A 82 28.17 9.81 -3.43
CA MET A 82 29.30 10.70 -3.71
C MET A 82 30.10 10.80 -2.41
N MET A 83 30.76 9.70 -2.03
CA MET A 83 31.86 9.80 -1.07
C MET A 83 32.91 10.74 -1.67
N ALA A 84 33.25 11.76 -0.89
CA ALA A 84 34.28 12.73 -1.18
C ALA A 84 35.59 12.01 -1.56
N LYS A 85 36.07 12.26 -2.78
CA LYS A 85 37.44 11.93 -3.18
C LYS A 85 38.37 12.86 -2.39
N PRO A 86 39.31 12.37 -1.56
CA PRO A 86 40.33 13.23 -0.99
C PRO A 86 41.24 13.75 -2.14
N PRO A 87 41.66 15.02 -2.11
CA PRO A 87 42.56 15.55 -3.12
C PRO A 87 43.93 14.87 -3.02
N ASP A 88 44.47 14.46 -4.15
CA ASP A 88 45.80 13.87 -4.29
C ASP A 88 46.87 14.80 -3.69
N THR A 89 47.53 14.35 -2.63
CA THR A 89 48.72 15.02 -2.07
C THR A 89 49.91 14.75 -3.00
N LEU A 90 50.38 15.76 -3.73
CA LEU A 90 51.64 15.72 -4.47
C LEU A 90 52.82 15.56 -3.50
N PRO A 91 53.81 14.67 -3.75
CA PRO A 91 55.01 14.65 -2.95
C PRO A 91 55.87 15.88 -3.27
N ILE A 92 56.15 16.69 -2.25
CA ILE A 92 57.18 17.72 -2.27
C ILE A 92 58.54 16.98 -2.31
N GLY A 93 59.16 16.95 -3.48
CA GLY A 93 60.55 16.59 -3.67
C GLY A 93 61.41 17.86 -3.66
N ILE A 94 62.53 17.76 -2.96
CA ILE A 94 63.52 18.78 -2.59
C ILE A 94 64.17 19.43 -3.81
#